data_AF-A0A7L3D6P9-F1
#
_entry.id   AF-A0A7L3D6P9-F1
#
_cell.length_a   1.000
_cell.length_b   1.000
_cell.length_c   1.000
_cell.angle_alpha   90.00
_cell.angle_beta   90.00
_cell.angle_gamma   90.00
#
_symmetry.space_group_name_H-M   'P 1'
#
loop_
_entity.id
_entity.type
_entity.pdbx_description
1 polymer ?
#
loop_
_entity_poly.entity_id
_entity_poly.type
_entity_poly.pdbx_seq_one_letter_code
_entity_poly.pdbx_strand_id
1 'polypeptide(L)'
;VWQCGGSVEVLPCSRIAHIERAHKPYTEDLTAHVRRNALRVAEVWMDEFKSHVYMAWNIPQEDSGIDIGDISERKALRKKLQCKTFRWYLVTVYPEMRMYSDTVAYGVLQNSLKSDLCLDQGPDTENIPIMYICHGMTPQNVYYTSNQQLHVGVLSPTIDDDDNRCLVDVNSRPRLIECNYAKAKRMKLYWQFTQGGPIQNRKSKRCLELQENNENEFGFQLVLQKCTGQRWSITNVLKSLSS
;
A
#
# COMPACT_ATOMS: atom_id res chain seq x y z
N VAL A 1 20.04 -10.33 12.64
CA VAL A 1 20.98 -11.45 12.45
C VAL A 1 21.73 -11.28 11.14
N TRP A 2 21.07 -11.48 10.00
CA TRP A 2 21.65 -11.34 8.66
C TRP A 2 22.50 -10.08 8.42
N GLN A 3 21.93 -8.89 8.65
CA GLN A 3 22.64 -7.63 8.43
C GLN A 3 23.94 -7.51 9.25
N CYS A 4 24.10 -8.24 10.35
CA CYS A 4 25.26 -8.11 11.24
C CYS A 4 26.18 -9.34 11.20
N GLY A 5 26.13 -10.15 10.13
CA GLY A 5 27.10 -11.21 9.86
C GLY A 5 26.70 -12.62 10.34
N GLY A 6 25.49 -12.82 10.86
CA GLY A 6 24.96 -14.15 11.17
C GLY A 6 24.05 -14.71 10.08
N SER A 7 23.59 -15.95 10.24
CA SER A 7 22.59 -16.62 9.38
C SER A 7 21.35 -17.05 10.18
N VAL A 8 20.25 -17.30 9.46
CA VAL A 8 19.03 -17.91 10.02
C VAL A 8 18.72 -19.14 9.18
N GLU A 9 18.59 -20.30 9.83
CA GLU A 9 18.42 -21.59 9.17
C GLU A 9 17.22 -22.34 9.77
N VAL A 10 16.47 -23.02 8.91
CA VAL A 10 15.39 -23.94 9.31
C VAL A 10 15.94 -25.35 9.15
N LEU A 11 16.06 -26.09 10.26
CA LEU A 11 16.57 -27.47 10.26
C LEU A 11 15.43 -28.49 10.12
N PRO A 12 15.26 -29.16 8.97
CA PRO A 12 14.10 -30.06 8.75
C PRO A 12 14.07 -31.29 9.68
N CYS A 13 15.23 -31.65 10.24
CA CYS A 13 15.39 -32.76 11.18
C CYS A 13 14.96 -32.40 12.62
N SER A 14 14.91 -31.12 12.98
CA SER A 14 14.47 -30.66 14.30
C SER A 14 13.02 -30.23 14.23
N ARG A 15 12.12 -31.01 14.84
CA ARG A 15 10.67 -30.81 14.71
C ARG A 15 10.05 -30.46 16.05
N ILE A 16 9.38 -29.32 16.11
CA ILE A 16 8.59 -28.86 17.27
C ILE A 16 7.20 -28.54 16.75
N ALA A 17 6.17 -29.12 17.37
CA ALA A 17 4.78 -28.79 17.05
C ALA A 17 4.38 -27.49 17.76
N HIS A 18 3.78 -26.56 17.02
CA HIS A 18 3.20 -25.33 17.55
C HIS A 18 1.67 -25.35 17.34
N ILE A 19 0.91 -25.08 18.40
CA ILE A 19 -0.54 -24.91 18.30
C ILE A 19 -0.80 -23.42 18.07
N GLU A 20 -1.12 -23.07 16.82
CA GLU A 20 -1.51 -21.71 16.46
C GLU A 20 -2.86 -21.37 17.09
N ARG A 21 -2.97 -20.12 17.56
CA ARG A 21 -4.19 -19.60 18.18
C ARG A 21 -4.75 -18.49 17.33
N ALA A 22 -6.04 -18.58 17.01
CA ALA A 22 -6.78 -17.52 16.35
C ALA A 22 -6.84 -16.23 17.19
N HIS A 23 -6.87 -16.36 18.53
CA HIS A 23 -6.95 -15.23 19.45
C HIS A 23 -5.93 -15.35 20.58
N LYS A 24 -5.42 -14.22 21.07
CA LYS A 24 -4.48 -14.17 22.20
C LYS A 24 -5.29 -14.06 23.50
N PRO A 25 -5.17 -15.01 24.45
CA PRO A 25 -6.02 -15.03 25.64
C PRO A 25 -5.66 -13.99 26.70
N TYR A 26 -4.56 -13.26 26.53
CA TYR A 26 -4.03 -12.31 27.53
C TYR A 26 -4.36 -10.85 27.22
N THR A 27 -4.88 -10.54 26.04
CA THR A 27 -5.33 -9.19 25.68
C THR A 27 -6.22 -9.23 24.45
N GLU A 28 -7.25 -8.39 24.44
CA GLU A 28 -8.20 -8.29 23.34
C GLU A 28 -7.67 -7.45 22.18
N ASP A 29 -6.80 -6.48 22.46
CA ASP A 29 -6.23 -5.58 21.43
C ASP A 29 -4.71 -5.43 21.56
N LEU A 30 -4.00 -5.99 20.57
CA LEU A 30 -2.55 -5.84 20.42
C LEU A 30 -2.15 -4.77 19.41
N THR A 31 -3.12 -4.11 18.77
CA THR A 31 -2.88 -3.25 17.60
C THR A 31 -1.86 -2.18 17.91
N ALA A 32 -1.99 -1.46 19.02
CA ALA A 32 -1.05 -0.42 19.42
C ALA A 32 0.37 -0.97 19.67
N HIS A 33 0.49 -2.11 20.35
CA HIS A 33 1.78 -2.73 20.68
C HIS A 33 2.49 -3.29 19.44
N VAL A 34 1.75 -4.00 18.59
CA VAL A 34 2.23 -4.52 17.31
C VAL A 34 2.66 -3.35 16.43
N ARG A 35 1.84 -2.28 16.39
CA ARG A 35 2.15 -1.05 15.67
C ARG A 35 3.48 -0.42 16.08
N ARG A 36 3.58 -0.13 17.38
CA ARG A 36 4.80 0.42 17.98
C ARG A 36 6.02 -0.45 17.69
N ASN A 37 5.93 -1.76 17.89
CA ASN A 37 7.08 -2.65 17.78
C ASN A 37 7.58 -2.79 16.34
N ALA A 38 6.68 -2.90 15.36
CA ALA A 38 7.11 -2.99 13.97
C ALA A 38 7.73 -1.66 13.48
N LEU A 39 7.18 -0.51 13.89
CA LEU A 39 7.80 0.78 13.55
C LEU A 39 9.17 0.96 14.21
N ARG A 40 9.36 0.51 15.46
CA ARG A 40 10.69 0.48 16.09
C ARG A 40 11.70 -0.36 15.29
N VAL A 41 11.28 -1.50 14.76
CA VAL A 41 12.14 -2.34 13.91
C VAL A 41 12.44 -1.63 12.59
N ALA A 42 11.41 -1.06 11.94
CA ALA A 42 11.54 -0.36 10.68
C ALA A 42 12.53 0.82 10.76
N GLU A 43 12.39 1.65 11.79
CA GLU A 43 13.24 2.83 12.03
C GLU A 43 14.70 2.49 12.38
N VAL A 44 14.96 1.28 12.87
CA VAL A 44 16.32 0.84 13.21
C VAL A 44 16.98 0.08 12.08
N TRP A 45 16.24 -0.77 11.36
CA TRP A 45 16.83 -1.81 10.49
C TRP A 45 16.48 -1.68 9.01
N MET A 46 15.39 -1.00 8.64
CA MET A 46 14.84 -1.05 7.27
C MET A 46 15.24 0.12 6.37
N ASP A 47 16.07 1.06 6.86
CA ASP A 47 16.62 2.17 6.06
C ASP A 47 15.54 2.91 5.24
N GLU A 48 15.73 3.09 3.93
CA GLU A 48 14.76 3.73 3.03
C GLU A 48 13.48 2.90 2.83
N PHE A 49 13.52 1.59 3.10
CA PHE A 49 12.39 0.67 2.93
C PHE A 49 11.44 0.66 4.12
N LYS A 50 11.72 1.41 5.19
CA LYS A 50 10.78 1.59 6.30
C LYS A 50 9.41 2.08 5.83
N SER A 51 9.39 2.87 4.74
CA SER A 51 8.16 3.32 4.05
C SER A 51 7.19 2.17 3.75
N HIS A 52 7.69 0.95 3.50
CA HIS A 52 6.85 -0.21 3.21
C HIS A 52 6.03 -0.65 4.43
N VAL A 53 6.55 -0.49 5.64
CA VAL A 53 5.80 -0.77 6.89
C VAL A 53 4.71 0.28 7.10
N TYR A 54 5.04 1.56 6.86
CA TYR A 54 4.07 2.65 6.92
C TYR A 54 2.95 2.47 5.88
N MET A 55 3.31 2.07 4.65
CA MET A 55 2.38 1.76 3.57
C MET A 55 1.45 0.59 3.91
N ALA A 56 2.01 -0.54 4.36
CA ALA A 56 1.25 -1.74 4.67
C ALA A 56 0.15 -1.51 5.72
N TRP A 57 0.39 -0.60 6.66
CA TRP A 57 -0.55 -0.30 7.75
C TRP A 57 -1.29 1.02 7.58
N ASN A 58 -1.14 1.68 6.43
CA ASN A 58 -1.76 2.97 6.14
C ASN A 58 -1.47 4.02 7.25
N ILE A 59 -0.22 4.07 7.72
CA ILE A 59 0.23 5.00 8.77
C ILE A 59 0.99 6.13 8.09
N PRO A 60 0.71 7.41 8.39
CA PRO A 60 1.53 8.53 7.93
C PRO A 60 3.00 8.38 8.35
N GLN A 61 3.94 8.58 7.42
CA GLN A 61 5.37 8.50 7.76
C GLN A 61 5.85 9.71 8.58
N GLU A 62 5.26 10.88 8.33
CA GLU A 62 5.39 12.07 9.17
C GLU A 62 4.16 12.15 10.09
N ASP A 63 4.36 12.48 11.36
CA ASP A 63 3.28 12.66 12.34
C ASP A 63 2.34 11.44 12.47
N SER A 64 2.91 10.23 12.51
CA SER A 64 2.18 8.96 12.62
C SER A 64 1.23 8.86 13.83
N GLY A 65 1.38 9.74 14.83
CA GLY A 65 0.67 9.69 16.10
C GLY A 65 1.07 8.50 16.99
N ILE A 66 2.04 7.68 16.55
CA ILE A 66 2.50 6.51 17.28
C ILE A 66 3.81 6.86 17.95
N ASP A 67 3.80 6.95 19.28
CA ASP A 67 5.04 6.98 20.04
C ASP A 67 5.75 5.63 19.85
N ILE A 68 6.96 5.68 19.30
CA ILE A 68 7.83 4.52 19.17
C ILE A 68 8.84 4.43 20.33
N GLY A 69 8.93 5.46 21.18
CA GLY A 69 9.91 5.60 22.25
C GLY A 69 11.35 5.74 21.74
N ASP A 70 12.30 5.78 22.68
CA ASP A 70 13.71 5.89 22.32
C ASP A 70 14.24 4.60 21.65
N ILE A 71 14.97 4.80 20.57
CA ILE A 71 15.64 3.76 19.77
C ILE A 71 17.14 4.04 19.59
N SER A 72 17.68 5.05 20.29
CA SER A 72 19.06 5.50 20.18
C SER A 72 20.07 4.38 20.47
N GLU A 73 19.85 3.61 21.53
CA GLU A 73 20.70 2.46 21.86
C GLU A 73 20.72 1.39 20.75
N ARG A 74 19.57 1.12 20.11
CA ARG A 74 19.47 0.14 19.02
C ARG A 74 20.17 0.64 17.76
N LYS A 75 20.05 1.93 17.44
CA LYS A 75 20.81 2.56 16.36
C LYS A 75 22.32 2.55 16.65
N ALA A 76 22.73 2.81 17.89
CA ALA A 76 24.14 2.76 18.31
C ALA A 76 24.71 1.33 18.21
N LEU A 77 23.93 0.33 18.62
CA LEU A 77 24.30 -1.09 18.48
C LEU A 77 24.51 -1.46 17.01
N ARG A 78 23.58 -1.10 16.12
CA ARG A 78 23.69 -1.35 14.68
C ARG A 78 24.98 -0.75 14.10
N LYS A 79 25.34 0.47 14.51
CA LYS A 79 26.60 1.13 14.12
C LYS A 79 27.82 0.40 14.68
N LYS A 80 27.82 0.06 15.98
CA LYS A 80 28.92 -0.63 16.66
C LYS A 80 29.24 -1.98 16.02
N LEU A 81 28.23 -2.73 15.62
CA LEU A 81 28.37 -4.03 14.95
C LEU A 81 28.68 -3.92 13.44
N GLN A 82 28.79 -2.70 12.90
CA GLN A 82 29.06 -2.45 11.48
C GLN A 82 28.09 -3.21 10.55
N CYS A 83 26.81 -3.26 10.93
CA CYS A 83 25.81 -4.02 10.18
C CYS A 83 25.60 -3.43 8.78
N LYS A 84 25.33 -4.30 7.81
CA LYS A 84 24.97 -4.00 6.42
C LYS A 84 23.64 -3.24 6.32
N THR A 85 23.41 -2.61 5.17
CA THR A 85 22.16 -1.91 4.85
C THR A 85 21.01 -2.88 4.64
N PHE A 86 19.76 -2.41 4.72
CA PHE A 86 18.59 -3.21 4.38
C PHE A 86 18.53 -3.51 2.89
N ARG A 87 19.02 -2.59 2.03
CA ARG A 87 19.21 -2.86 0.61
C ARG A 87 20.10 -4.09 0.37
N TRP A 88 21.21 -4.24 1.10
CA TRP A 88 22.04 -5.44 1.03
C TRP A 88 21.25 -6.69 1.42
N TYR A 89 20.43 -6.61 2.47
CA TYR A 89 19.57 -7.74 2.88
C TYR A 89 18.61 -8.14 1.76
N LEU A 90 17.89 -7.19 1.15
CA LEU A 90 16.94 -7.49 0.07
C LEU A 90 17.65 -8.05 -1.17
N VAL A 91 18.80 -7.52 -1.57
CA VAL A 91 19.48 -7.96 -2.79
C VAL A 91 20.26 -9.27 -2.60
N THR A 92 20.79 -9.54 -1.40
CA THR A 92 21.68 -10.69 -1.16
C THR A 92 21.01 -11.83 -0.41
N VAL A 93 20.08 -11.53 0.52
CA VAL A 93 19.48 -12.54 1.41
C VAL A 93 18.06 -12.89 0.98
N TYR A 94 17.26 -11.92 0.53
CA TYR A 94 15.88 -12.16 0.12
C TYR A 94 15.52 -11.48 -1.22
N PRO A 95 16.17 -11.87 -2.33
CA PRO A 95 16.02 -11.23 -3.64
C PRO A 95 14.63 -11.36 -4.26
N GLU A 96 13.83 -12.32 -3.81
CA GLU A 96 12.46 -12.53 -4.27
C GLU A 96 11.50 -11.47 -3.73
N MET A 97 11.86 -10.74 -2.66
CA MET A 97 11.01 -9.72 -2.08
C MET A 97 10.90 -8.49 -2.99
N ARG A 98 9.67 -8.08 -3.29
CA ARG A 98 9.42 -6.94 -4.18
C ARG A 98 9.68 -5.61 -3.46
N MET A 99 10.30 -4.67 -4.17
CA MET A 99 10.59 -3.32 -3.69
C MET A 99 9.69 -2.31 -4.41
N TYR A 100 8.89 -1.56 -3.65
CA TYR A 100 8.04 -0.48 -4.13
C TYR A 100 8.73 0.86 -3.94
N SER A 101 9.63 1.21 -4.86
CA SER A 101 10.41 2.46 -4.80
C SER A 101 9.78 3.64 -5.54
N ASP A 102 8.75 3.40 -6.35
CA ASP A 102 8.13 4.40 -7.21
C ASP A 102 6.80 4.95 -6.65
N THR A 103 6.36 4.50 -5.47
CA THR A 103 5.17 5.03 -4.79
C THR A 103 5.39 6.47 -4.33
N VAL A 104 4.43 7.35 -4.65
CA VAL A 104 4.45 8.78 -4.30
C VAL A 104 3.34 9.16 -3.31
N ALA A 105 2.25 8.40 -3.28
CA ALA A 105 1.18 8.57 -2.29
C ALA A 105 0.52 7.22 -2.00
N TYR A 106 0.02 7.05 -0.78
CA TYR A 106 -0.67 5.82 -0.36
C TYR A 106 -1.74 6.08 0.70
N GLY A 107 -2.64 5.13 0.87
CA GLY A 107 -3.67 5.13 1.91
C GLY A 107 -5.06 5.03 1.32
N VAL A 108 -6.05 5.70 1.91
CA VAL A 108 -7.40 5.70 1.31
C VAL A 108 -7.52 6.77 0.25
N LEU A 109 -8.29 6.48 -0.80
CA LEU A 109 -8.63 7.43 -1.84
C LEU A 109 -10.07 7.92 -1.65
N GLN A 110 -10.21 9.22 -1.37
CA GLN A 110 -11.49 9.86 -1.05
C GLN A 110 -11.86 10.90 -2.10
N ASN A 111 -13.17 11.06 -2.34
CA ASN A 111 -13.71 12.13 -3.16
C ASN A 111 -14.33 13.22 -2.28
N SER A 112 -14.12 14.49 -2.61
CA SER A 112 -14.66 15.62 -1.84
C SER A 112 -16.20 15.66 -1.76
N LEU A 113 -16.93 14.97 -2.63
CA LEU A 113 -18.39 14.89 -2.59
C LEU A 113 -18.91 13.97 -1.47
N LYS A 114 -18.13 12.95 -1.10
CA LYS A 114 -18.45 11.94 -0.09
C LYS A 114 -17.18 11.50 0.62
N SER A 115 -16.80 12.25 1.65
CA SER A 115 -15.59 12.00 2.44
C SER A 115 -15.67 10.78 3.35
N ASP A 116 -16.89 10.29 3.62
CA ASP A 116 -17.17 9.07 4.37
C ASP A 116 -17.01 7.78 3.53
N LEU A 117 -16.93 7.92 2.20
CA LEU A 117 -16.73 6.81 1.28
C LEU A 117 -15.33 6.84 0.66
N CYS A 118 -14.72 5.66 0.57
CA CYS A 118 -13.38 5.43 0.05
C CYS A 118 -13.42 4.46 -1.14
N LEU A 119 -12.49 4.62 -2.07
CA LEU A 119 -12.24 3.61 -3.11
C LEU A 119 -11.83 2.31 -2.44
N ASP A 120 -12.49 1.23 -2.84
CA ASP A 120 -12.27 -0.11 -2.34
C ASP A 120 -12.08 -1.06 -3.52
N GLN A 121 -11.26 -2.09 -3.35
CA GLN A 121 -11.12 -3.18 -4.33
C GLN A 121 -12.46 -3.85 -4.63
N GLY A 122 -13.35 -3.94 -3.62
CA GLY A 122 -14.55 -4.73 -3.69
C GLY A 122 -14.25 -6.23 -3.69
N PRO A 123 -15.27 -7.07 -4.00
CA PRO A 123 -15.09 -8.51 -4.07
C PRO A 123 -14.08 -8.93 -5.15
N ASP A 124 -13.14 -9.81 -4.79
CA ASP A 124 -12.05 -10.28 -5.66
C ASP A 124 -12.55 -10.89 -6.99
N THR A 125 -13.75 -11.45 -6.99
CA THR A 125 -14.34 -12.12 -8.15
C THR A 125 -14.75 -11.17 -9.29
N GLU A 126 -15.01 -9.90 -8.99
CA GLU A 126 -15.64 -9.00 -9.96
C GLU A 126 -14.65 -8.12 -10.71
N ASN A 127 -13.45 -7.87 -10.15
CA ASN A 127 -12.48 -6.93 -10.71
C ASN A 127 -13.08 -5.52 -10.96
N ILE A 128 -14.08 -5.14 -10.16
CA ILE A 128 -14.78 -3.85 -10.23
C ILE A 128 -14.54 -3.14 -8.91
N PRO A 129 -13.84 -1.99 -8.91
CA PRO A 129 -13.68 -1.23 -7.68
C PRO A 129 -15.02 -0.63 -7.26
N ILE A 130 -15.25 -0.53 -5.96
CA ILE A 130 -16.47 0.03 -5.38
C ILE A 130 -16.16 1.25 -4.52
N MET A 131 -17.22 1.93 -4.07
CA MET A 131 -17.15 2.90 -2.99
C MET A 131 -17.71 2.26 -1.73
N TYR A 132 -16.94 2.27 -0.65
CA TYR A 132 -17.31 1.67 0.62
C TYR A 132 -16.99 2.60 1.78
N ILE A 133 -17.58 2.35 2.96
CA ILE A 133 -17.29 3.13 4.16
C ILE A 133 -15.78 3.11 4.44
N CYS A 134 -15.19 4.27 4.63
CA CYS A 134 -13.77 4.40 4.89
C CYS A 134 -13.38 3.70 6.21
N HIS A 135 -12.60 2.64 6.13
CA HIS A 135 -12.03 1.94 7.29
C HIS A 135 -10.49 1.94 7.28
N GLY A 136 -9.86 2.29 6.16
CA GLY A 136 -8.41 2.53 6.08
C GLY A 136 -7.53 1.30 6.23
N MET A 137 -8.12 0.12 6.05
CA MET A 137 -7.43 -1.17 6.03
C MET A 137 -7.56 -1.77 4.63
N THR A 138 -6.74 -2.78 4.33
CA THR A 138 -6.92 -3.59 3.13
C THR A 138 -8.36 -4.13 3.08
N PRO A 139 -9.04 -4.07 1.91
CA PRO A 139 -8.49 -3.75 0.59
C PRO A 139 -8.72 -2.30 0.10
N GLN A 140 -8.89 -1.33 1.00
CA GLN A 140 -9.01 0.11 0.66
C GLN A 140 -7.69 0.84 0.44
N ASN A 141 -6.56 0.14 0.56
CA ASN A 141 -5.27 0.75 0.35
C ASN A 141 -5.08 1.03 -1.15
N VAL A 142 -4.80 2.28 -1.47
CA VAL A 142 -4.46 2.75 -2.80
C VAL A 142 -3.02 3.23 -2.79
N TYR A 143 -2.30 2.98 -3.88
CA TYR A 143 -0.92 3.42 -4.06
C TYR A 143 -0.81 4.12 -5.41
N TYR A 144 -0.50 5.41 -5.37
CA TYR A 144 -0.20 6.18 -6.58
C TYR A 144 1.30 6.17 -6.83
N THR A 145 1.70 5.81 -8.04
CA THR A 145 3.12 5.72 -8.42
C THR A 145 3.56 6.92 -9.25
N SER A 146 4.87 7.19 -9.27
CA SER A 146 5.49 8.21 -10.13
C SER A 146 5.29 7.92 -11.63
N ASN A 147 5.05 6.65 -11.98
CA ASN A 147 4.63 6.20 -13.30
C ASN A 147 3.15 6.50 -13.62
N GLN A 148 2.45 7.20 -12.73
CA GLN A 148 1.05 7.59 -12.86
C GLN A 148 0.09 6.38 -12.89
N GLN A 149 0.42 5.32 -12.16
CA GLN A 149 -0.47 4.16 -11.98
C GLN A 149 -1.12 4.21 -10.60
N LEU A 150 -2.33 3.66 -10.49
CA LEU A 150 -3.06 3.50 -9.24
C LEU A 150 -3.18 2.01 -8.95
N HIS A 151 -2.44 1.51 -7.96
CA HIS A 151 -2.64 0.18 -7.42
C HIS A 151 -3.74 0.23 -6.36
N VAL A 152 -4.60 -0.77 -6.31
CA VAL A 152 -5.71 -0.84 -5.35
C VAL A 152 -5.69 -2.21 -4.67
N GLY A 153 -5.82 -2.21 -3.34
CA GLY A 153 -5.84 -3.41 -2.51
C GLY A 153 -4.47 -3.84 -1.98
N VAL A 154 -4.23 -5.15 -1.97
CA VAL A 154 -2.97 -5.72 -1.48
C VAL A 154 -1.87 -5.54 -2.54
N LEU A 155 -0.69 -5.11 -2.09
CA LEU A 155 0.51 -5.17 -2.90
C LEU A 155 1.15 -6.55 -2.78
N SER A 156 1.45 -7.21 -3.90
CA SER A 156 2.13 -8.50 -3.93
C SER A 156 3.47 -8.43 -3.18
N PRO A 157 3.80 -9.40 -2.31
CA PRO A 157 4.99 -9.37 -1.47
C PRO A 157 6.27 -9.73 -2.24
N THR A 158 6.17 -10.54 -3.28
CA THR A 158 7.32 -11.10 -4.02
C THR A 158 7.26 -10.74 -5.51
N ILE A 159 8.39 -10.92 -6.19
CA ILE A 159 8.55 -10.55 -7.60
C ILE A 159 7.84 -11.55 -8.53
N ASP A 160 7.75 -12.82 -8.14
CA ASP A 160 7.06 -13.90 -8.84
C ASP A 160 5.53 -13.85 -8.69
N ASP A 161 5.03 -13.20 -7.64
CA ASP A 161 3.62 -12.89 -7.46
C ASP A 161 3.26 -11.62 -8.26
N ASP A 162 2.50 -11.77 -9.34
CA ASP A 162 2.12 -10.68 -10.25
C ASP A 162 0.68 -10.19 -10.05
N ASP A 163 0.13 -10.39 -8.86
CA ASP A 163 -1.29 -10.13 -8.59
C ASP A 163 -1.64 -8.67 -8.31
N ASN A 164 -0.65 -7.76 -8.38
CA ASN A 164 -0.87 -6.32 -8.22
C ASN A 164 -1.96 -5.82 -9.17
N ARG A 165 -3.06 -5.32 -8.60
CA ARG A 165 -4.22 -4.82 -9.35
C ARG A 165 -4.09 -3.32 -9.60
N CYS A 166 -4.12 -2.94 -10.88
CA CYS A 166 -4.13 -1.56 -11.34
C CYS A 166 -5.54 -1.10 -11.70
N LEU A 167 -5.87 0.17 -11.41
CA LEU A 167 -7.05 0.82 -11.97
C LEU A 167 -6.87 1.05 -13.48
N VAL A 168 -7.83 0.58 -14.27
CA VAL A 168 -7.79 0.65 -15.74
C VAL A 168 -9.13 1.13 -16.31
N ASP A 169 -9.06 2.01 -17.31
CA ASP A 169 -10.23 2.31 -18.17
C ASP A 169 -10.42 1.18 -19.19
N VAL A 170 -11.46 0.37 -18.97
CA VAL A 170 -11.90 -0.69 -19.89
C VAL A 170 -13.28 -0.32 -20.41
N ASN A 171 -13.37 -0.01 -21.70
CA ASN A 171 -14.63 0.38 -22.35
C ASN A 171 -15.38 1.51 -21.62
N SER A 172 -14.65 2.53 -21.13
CA SER A 172 -15.20 3.64 -20.35
C SER A 172 -15.81 3.23 -19.00
N ARG A 173 -15.36 2.10 -18.44
CA ARG A 173 -15.69 1.66 -17.08
C ARG A 173 -14.40 1.44 -16.27
N PRO A 174 -14.40 1.80 -14.97
CA PRO A 174 -13.26 1.52 -14.12
C PRO A 174 -13.21 0.01 -13.83
N ARG A 175 -12.02 -0.59 -13.98
CA ARG A 175 -11.76 -2.00 -13.67
C ARG A 175 -10.43 -2.14 -12.97
N LEU A 176 -10.29 -3.22 -12.20
CA LEU A 176 -9.04 -3.64 -11.58
C LEU A 176 -8.45 -4.78 -12.40
N ILE A 177 -7.29 -4.58 -12.99
CA ILE A 177 -6.62 -5.56 -13.85
C ILE A 177 -5.18 -5.68 -13.39
N GLU A 178 -4.61 -6.89 -13.44
CA GLU A 178 -3.18 -7.12 -13.20
C GLU A 178 -2.33 -6.11 -13.97
N CYS A 179 -1.46 -5.42 -13.24
CA CYS A 179 -0.71 -4.27 -13.76
C CYS A 179 0.17 -4.66 -14.97
N ASN A 180 0.85 -5.80 -14.88
CA ASN A 180 1.72 -6.29 -15.96
C ASN A 180 0.92 -6.72 -17.20
N TYR A 181 -0.21 -7.40 -17.00
CA TYR A 181 -1.12 -7.73 -18.11
C TYR A 181 -1.64 -6.45 -18.79
N ALA A 182 -2.13 -5.48 -18.01
CA ALA A 182 -2.64 -4.22 -18.52
C ALA A 182 -1.58 -3.44 -19.30
N LYS A 183 -0.33 -3.44 -18.82
CA LYS A 183 0.82 -2.83 -19.50
C LYS A 183 1.15 -3.55 -20.80
N ALA A 184 1.25 -4.89 -20.78
CA ALA A 184 1.55 -5.70 -21.97
C ALA A 184 0.49 -5.54 -23.07
N LYS A 185 -0.78 -5.43 -22.69
CA LYS A 185 -1.91 -5.19 -23.61
C LYS A 185 -2.12 -3.72 -23.95
N ARG A 186 -1.23 -2.81 -23.51
CA ARG A 186 -1.30 -1.35 -23.77
C ARG A 186 -2.66 -0.75 -23.39
N MET A 187 -3.22 -1.22 -22.28
CA MET A 187 -4.49 -0.74 -21.73
C MET A 187 -4.33 0.66 -21.16
N LYS A 188 -5.44 1.29 -20.78
CA LYS A 188 -5.49 2.67 -20.30
C LYS A 188 -5.29 2.74 -18.78
N LEU A 189 -4.12 2.35 -18.30
CA LEU A 189 -3.80 2.28 -16.85
C LEU A 189 -3.10 3.51 -16.26
N TYR A 190 -2.94 4.58 -17.04
CA TYR A 190 -2.17 5.77 -16.63
C TYR A 190 -3.09 6.96 -16.32
N TRP A 191 -2.94 7.54 -15.14
CA TRP A 191 -3.82 8.53 -14.54
C TRP A 191 -3.05 9.78 -14.07
N GLN A 192 -3.38 10.93 -14.63
CA GLN A 192 -2.92 12.22 -14.13
C GLN A 192 -3.68 12.55 -12.85
N PHE A 193 -2.94 12.75 -11.76
CA PHE A 193 -3.49 13.06 -10.45
C PHE A 193 -2.59 14.03 -9.69
N THR A 194 -3.22 14.95 -8.97
CA THR A 194 -2.58 15.83 -7.97
C THR A 194 -3.53 15.90 -6.77
N GLN A 195 -2.99 16.10 -5.58
CA GLN A 195 -3.81 16.15 -4.36
C GLN A 195 -4.88 17.23 -4.45
N GLY A 196 -6.14 16.87 -4.18
CA GLY A 196 -7.29 17.76 -4.30
C GLY A 196 -7.71 18.05 -5.75
N GLY A 197 -7.12 17.37 -6.73
CA GLY A 197 -7.43 17.50 -8.16
C GLY A 197 -8.25 16.34 -8.71
N PRO A 198 -8.60 16.38 -10.01
CA PRO A 198 -9.24 15.25 -10.69
C PRO A 198 -8.26 14.10 -10.91
N ILE A 199 -8.79 12.89 -11.05
CA ILE A 199 -8.05 11.71 -11.54
C ILE A 199 -8.42 11.52 -13.01
N GLN A 200 -7.55 11.93 -13.92
CA GLN A 200 -7.83 11.91 -15.36
C GLN A 200 -7.00 10.86 -16.10
N ASN A 201 -7.65 10.01 -16.90
CA ASN A 201 -6.96 9.05 -17.74
C ASN A 201 -6.18 9.75 -18.86
N ARG A 202 -4.88 9.43 -19.02
CA ARG A 202 -4.02 10.08 -20.03
C ARG A 202 -4.49 9.88 -21.46
N LYS A 203 -5.07 8.72 -21.79
CA LYS A 203 -5.42 8.32 -23.16
C LYS A 203 -6.87 8.65 -23.50
N SER A 204 -7.84 8.27 -22.66
CA SER A 204 -9.26 8.55 -22.95
C SER A 204 -9.70 9.97 -22.57
N LYS A 205 -8.89 10.69 -21.78
CA LYS A 205 -9.20 12.02 -21.23
C LYS A 205 -10.43 12.07 -20.33
N ARG A 206 -10.99 10.91 -19.97
CA ARG A 206 -12.08 10.77 -18.99
C ARG A 206 -11.54 10.87 -17.57
N CYS A 207 -12.34 11.43 -16.67
CA CYS A 207 -12.06 11.47 -15.26
C CYS A 207 -12.75 10.31 -14.54
N LEU A 208 -12.09 9.77 -13.51
CA LEU A 208 -12.72 8.93 -12.49
C LEU A 208 -13.59 9.83 -11.62
N GLU A 209 -14.89 9.55 -11.58
CA GLU A 209 -15.86 10.37 -10.89
C GLU A 209 -16.89 9.52 -10.15
N LEU A 210 -17.49 10.12 -9.13
CA LEU A 210 -18.66 9.62 -8.45
C LEU A 210 -19.93 10.08 -9.17
N GLN A 211 -20.85 9.15 -9.36
CA GLN A 211 -22.20 9.43 -9.83
C GLN A 211 -23.20 8.86 -8.83
N GLU A 212 -24.25 9.62 -8.51
CA GLU A 212 -25.35 9.12 -7.69
C GLU A 212 -26.03 7.93 -8.38
N ASN A 213 -26.24 6.87 -7.61
CA ASN A 213 -26.99 5.69 -8.04
C ASN A 213 -27.76 5.13 -6.83
N ASN A 214 -29.08 5.35 -6.83
CA ASN A 214 -29.97 4.92 -5.74
C ASN A 214 -30.11 3.39 -5.63
N GLU A 215 -29.69 2.63 -6.64
CA GLU A 215 -29.68 1.17 -6.60
C GLU A 215 -28.44 0.62 -5.86
N ASN A 216 -27.38 1.42 -5.71
CA ASN A 216 -26.21 1.04 -4.93
C ASN A 216 -26.45 1.28 -3.44
N GLU A 217 -25.97 0.36 -2.61
CA GLU A 217 -26.10 0.39 -1.14
C GLU A 217 -25.65 1.73 -0.54
N PHE A 218 -24.56 2.31 -1.05
CA PHE A 218 -24.00 3.58 -0.58
C PHE A 218 -24.40 4.79 -1.43
N GLY A 219 -25.37 4.64 -2.35
CA GLY A 219 -25.93 5.72 -3.15
C GLY A 219 -25.01 6.30 -4.23
N PHE A 220 -23.79 5.78 -4.39
CA PHE A 220 -22.79 6.26 -5.35
C PHE A 220 -22.14 5.11 -6.09
N GLN A 221 -21.74 5.38 -7.34
CA GLN A 221 -20.97 4.48 -8.18
C GLN A 221 -19.80 5.19 -8.85
N LEU A 222 -18.74 4.45 -9.14
CA LEU A 222 -17.59 4.95 -9.90
C LEU A 222 -17.89 4.90 -11.40
N VAL A 223 -17.66 6.03 -12.07
CA VAL A 223 -17.84 6.17 -13.52
C VAL A 223 -16.61 6.80 -14.15
N LEU A 224 -16.43 6.54 -15.45
CA LEU A 224 -15.46 7.26 -16.28
C LEU A 224 -16.20 8.18 -17.25
N GLN A 225 -16.14 9.48 -17.02
CA GLN A 225 -16.90 10.46 -17.79
C GLN A 225 -16.09 11.70 -18.12
N LYS A 226 -16.71 12.68 -18.80
CA LYS A 226 -16.08 13.99 -18.98
C LYS A 226 -15.87 14.63 -17.61
N CYS A 227 -14.72 15.24 -17.41
CA CYS A 227 -14.36 15.83 -16.13
C CYS A 227 -15.34 16.96 -15.76
N THR A 228 -16.02 16.82 -14.62
CA THR A 228 -16.96 17.79 -14.04
C THR A 228 -16.31 18.62 -12.93
N GLY A 229 -15.04 18.35 -12.60
CA GLY A 229 -14.29 19.08 -11.59
C GLY A 229 -14.28 18.40 -10.21
N GLN A 230 -14.63 17.12 -10.13
CA GLN A 230 -14.52 16.36 -8.88
C GLN A 230 -13.07 16.27 -8.41
N ARG A 231 -12.90 16.31 -7.10
CA ARG A 231 -11.61 16.38 -6.43
C ARG A 231 -11.39 15.14 -5.59
N TRP A 232 -10.21 14.55 -5.76
CA TRP A 232 -9.79 13.36 -5.05
C TRP A 232 -8.57 13.64 -4.19
N SER A 233 -8.43 12.91 -3.08
CA SER A 233 -7.28 12.97 -2.19
C SER A 233 -6.86 11.58 -1.74
N ILE A 234 -5.55 11.36 -1.65
CA ILE A 234 -4.96 10.16 -1.03
C ILE A 234 -4.37 10.57 0.31
N THR A 235 -4.67 9.81 1.37
CA THR A 235 -4.37 10.18 2.76
C THR A 235 -2.91 10.56 3.01
N ASN A 236 -1.96 9.74 2.55
CA ASN A 236 -0.55 9.93 2.83
C ASN A 236 0.21 10.26 1.55
N VAL A 237 1.04 11.30 1.60
CA VAL A 237 1.94 11.68 0.50
C VAL A 237 3.36 11.42 0.96
N LEU A 238 4.07 10.61 0.18
CA LEU A 238 5.50 10.48 0.34
C LEU A 238 6.11 11.71 -0.32
N LYS A 239 6.72 12.59 0.47
CA LYS A 239 7.54 13.67 -0.09
C LYS A 239 8.58 13.00 -0.98
N SER A 240 8.71 13.46 -2.24
CA SER A 240 9.87 13.07 -3.03
C SER A 240 11.09 13.42 -2.17
N LEU A 241 12.03 12.48 -2.01
CA LEU A 241 13.38 12.85 -1.64
C LEU A 241 13.83 13.84 -2.71
N SER A 242 13.66 15.13 -2.42
CA SER A 242 14.11 16.21 -3.28
C SER A 242 15.62 16.09 -3.29
N SER A 243 16.13 15.66 -4.45
CA SER A 243 17.48 15.87 -4.98
C SER A 243 18.64 15.71 -4.00
#